data_AF-A0A6A6XXL7-F1
#
_entry.id   AF-A0A6A6XXL7-F1
#
_cell.length_a   1.000
_cell.length_b   1.000
_cell.length_c   1.000
_cell.angle_alpha   90.00
_cell.angle_beta   90.00
_cell.angle_gamma   90.00
#
_symmetry.space_group_name_H-M   'P 1'
#
loop_
_entity.id
_entity.type
_entity.pdbx_description
1 polymer ?
#
loop_
_entity_poly.entity_id
_entity_poly.type
_entity_poly.pdbx_seq_one_letter_code
_entity_poly.pdbx_strand_id
1 'polypeptide(L)'
;LALLDHPFTDNKYTSALISGMAVLGISQRCGWESALIYTPKIAAIINISRILVLYQAIKMRKERAADIQQKEHFSQKDAEEIVPAHFKFVQEIADRFITLV
;
A
#
# COMPACT_ATOMS: atom_id res chain seq x y z
N LEU A 1 6.33 3.74 0.32
CA LEU A 1 5.22 4.26 1.16
C LEU A 1 5.39 3.71 2.57
N ALA A 2 6.20 4.33 3.44
CA ALA A 2 6.55 3.75 4.75
C ALA A 2 5.33 3.44 5.65
N LEU A 3 4.23 4.18 5.50
CA LEU A 3 2.98 3.94 6.24
C LEU A 3 2.28 2.62 5.88
N LEU A 4 2.35 2.22 4.60
CA LEU A 4 1.71 1.01 4.05
C LEU A 4 2.72 -0.14 3.85
N ASP A 5 3.98 0.11 4.16
CA ASP A 5 5.10 -0.80 3.96
C ASP A 5 5.65 -1.21 5.34
N HIS A 6 4.75 -1.78 6.15
CA HIS A 6 5.06 -2.23 7.50
C HIS A 6 4.68 -3.71 7.64
N PRO A 7 5.59 -4.59 8.08
CA PRO A 7 5.27 -5.99 8.32
C PRO A 7 4.26 -6.12 9.46
N PHE A 8 3.15 -6.81 9.22
CA PHE A 8 2.11 -6.99 10.22
C PHE A 8 2.53 -8.09 11.22
N THR A 9 3.46 -7.75 12.12
CA THR A 9 3.86 -8.66 13.21
C THR A 9 2.79 -8.71 14.31
N ASP A 10 2.89 -9.65 15.26
CA ASP A 10 1.94 -9.78 16.38
C ASP A 10 1.81 -8.50 17.23
N ASN A 11 2.77 -7.56 17.13
CA ASN A 11 2.66 -6.24 17.74
C ASN A 11 1.89 -5.24 16.85
N LYS A 12 0.56 -5.33 16.87
CA LYS A 12 -0.37 -4.53 16.04
C LYS A 12 -0.24 -3.01 16.20
N TYR A 13 0.38 -2.53 17.29
CA TYR A 13 0.51 -1.10 17.59
C TYR A 13 1.75 -0.43 16.97
N THR A 14 2.67 -1.18 16.36
CA THR A 14 3.82 -0.60 15.65
C THR A 14 3.42 0.04 14.31
N SER A 15 2.27 -0.36 13.74
CA SER A 15 1.75 0.27 12.53
C SER A 15 1.11 1.62 12.86
N ALA A 16 1.75 2.70 12.39
CA ALA A 16 1.21 4.05 12.50
C ALA A 16 -0.19 4.19 11.88
N LEU A 17 -0.51 3.37 10.86
CA LEU A 17 -1.85 3.34 10.25
C LEU A 17 -2.89 2.76 11.21
N ILE A 18 -2.60 1.64 11.86
CA ILE A 18 -3.52 0.99 12.81
C ILE A 18 -3.74 1.90 14.02
N SER A 19 -2.67 2.46 14.58
CA SER A 19 -2.73 3.41 15.69
C SER A 19 -3.51 4.67 15.31
N GLY A 20 -3.30 5.21 14.10
CA GLY A 20 -4.06 6.34 13.58
C GLY A 20 -5.56 6.03 13.42
N MET A 21 -5.92 4.86 12.89
CA MET A 21 -7.31 4.42 12.79
C MET A 21 -7.99 4.32 14.17
N ALA A 22 -7.29 3.76 15.16
CA ALA A 22 -7.80 3.68 16.53
C ALA A 22 -8.14 5.06 17.10
N VAL A 23 -7.29 6.06 16.88
CA VAL A 23 -7.55 7.46 17.30
C VAL A 23 -8.75 8.06 16.57
N LEU A 24 -8.93 7.77 15.27
CA LEU A 24 -10.07 8.26 14.49
C LEU A 24 -11.41 7.69 14.94
N GLY A 25 -11.38 6.58 15.69
CA GLY A 25 -12.55 5.98 16.35
C GLY A 25 -12.92 6.62 17.69
N ILE A 26 -12.16 7.62 18.17
CA ILE A 26 -12.43 8.32 19.42
C ILE A 26 -13.17 9.63 19.12
N SER A 27 -14.30 9.82 19.80
CA SER A 27 -15.10 11.04 19.74
C SER A 27 -14.50 12.15 20.61
N GLN A 28 -14.90 13.40 20.37
CA GLN A 28 -14.47 14.56 21.16
C GLN A 28 -14.84 14.47 22.65
N ARG A 29 -15.79 13.60 23.01
CA ARG A 29 -16.21 13.36 24.40
C ARG A 29 -15.46 12.20 25.06
N CYS A 30 -14.33 11.79 24.49
CA CYS A 30 -13.50 10.67 24.96
C CYS A 30 -14.22 9.30 24.99
N GLY A 31 -15.31 9.14 24.24
CA GLY A 31 -15.99 7.86 24.00
C GLY A 31 -15.78 7.35 22.57
N TRP A 32 -16.20 6.12 22.27
CA TRP A 32 -16.16 5.58 20.91
C TRP A 32 -17.10 6.34 19.97
N GLU A 33 -16.63 6.61 18.75
CA GLU A 33 -17.45 7.14 17.67
C GLU A 33 -18.54 6.16 17.25
N SER A 34 -19.67 6.68 16.79
CA SER A 34 -20.73 5.82 16.27
C SER A 34 -20.27 5.11 15.00
N ALA A 35 -20.73 3.87 14.78
CA ALA A 35 -20.40 3.12 13.57
C ALA A 35 -20.81 3.88 12.28
N LEU A 36 -21.90 4.66 12.34
CA LEU A 36 -22.37 5.48 11.22
C LEU A 36 -21.38 6.59 10.82
N ILE A 37 -20.63 7.13 11.79
CA ILE A 37 -19.63 8.18 11.56
C ILE A 37 -18.25 7.56 11.27
N TYR A 38 -17.91 6.46 11.93
CA TYR A 38 -16.61 5.82 11.79
C TYR A 38 -16.45 4.99 10.51
N THR A 39 -17.51 4.32 10.05
CA THR A 39 -17.47 3.50 8.83
C THR A 39 -17.08 4.29 7.58
N PRO A 40 -17.64 5.48 7.30
CA PRO A 40 -17.19 6.31 6.18
C PRO A 40 -15.71 6.70 6.28
N LYS A 41 -15.19 6.96 7.49
CA LYS A 41 -13.76 7.28 7.71
C LYS A 41 -12.89 6.08 7.33
N ILE A 42 -13.23 4.87 7.77
CA ILE A 42 -12.50 3.65 7.37
C ILE A 42 -12.57 3.43 5.85
N ALA A 43 -13.75 3.60 5.24
CA ALA A 43 -13.93 3.43 3.80
C ALA A 43 -13.04 4.40 3.00
N ALA A 44 -12.95 5.65 3.43
CA ALA A 44 -12.05 6.64 2.83
C ALA A 44 -10.58 6.21 2.92
N ILE A 45 -10.13 5.74 4.10
CA ILE A 45 -8.77 5.24 4.31
C ILE A 45 -8.47 4.05 3.41
N ILE A 46 -9.39 3.09 3.29
CA ILE A 46 -9.24 1.93 2.39
C ILE A 46 -9.10 2.39 0.95
N ASN A 47 -9.94 3.32 0.49
CA ASN A 47 -9.90 3.81 -0.88
C ASN A 47 -8.59 4.55 -1.18
N ILE A 48 -8.14 5.43 -0.27
CA ILE A 48 -6.86 6.14 -0.41
C ILE A 48 -5.71 5.12 -0.43
N SER A 49 -5.72 4.14 0.46
CA SER A 49 -4.68 3.10 0.53
C SER A 49 -4.60 2.31 -0.77
N ARG A 50 -5.73 1.91 -1.36
CA ARG A 50 -5.77 1.22 -2.67
C ARG A 50 -5.15 2.05 -3.79
N ILE A 51 -5.47 3.35 -3.84
CA ILE A 51 -4.91 4.27 -4.85
C ILE A 51 -3.39 4.41 -4.65
N LEU A 52 -2.92 4.54 -3.40
CA LEU A 52 -1.50 4.64 -3.08
C LEU A 52 -0.73 3.36 -3.45
N VAL A 53 -1.31 2.18 -3.18
CA VAL A 53 -0.72 0.89 -3.58
C VAL A 53 -0.63 0.79 -5.11
N LEU A 54 -1.68 1.18 -5.83
CA LEU A 54 -1.66 1.20 -7.30
C LEU A 54 -0.59 2.16 -7.84
N TYR A 55 -0.49 3.36 -7.26
CA TYR A 55 0.52 4.34 -7.62
C TYR A 55 1.94 3.79 -7.41
N GLN A 56 2.19 3.14 -6.27
CA GLN A 56 3.46 2.49 -5.97
C GLN A 56 3.77 1.36 -6.95
N ALA A 57 2.78 0.53 -7.30
CA ALA A 57 2.94 -0.53 -8.28
C ALA A 57 3.30 0.00 -9.68
N ILE A 58 2.70 1.11 -10.10
CA ILE A 58 3.06 1.80 -11.35
C ILE A 58 4.50 2.32 -11.28
N LYS A 59 4.89 2.92 -10.15
CA LYS A 59 6.26 3.42 -9.95
C LYS A 59 7.29 2.29 -10.00
N MET A 60 7.09 1.20 -9.25
CA MET A 60 7.95 0.03 -9.25
C MET A 60 8.07 -0.62 -10.63
N ARG A 61 6.97 -0.63 -11.41
CA ARG A 61 6.99 -1.12 -12.79
C ARG A 61 7.93 -0.29 -13.66
N LYS A 62 7.84 1.03 -13.58
CA LYS A 62 8.71 1.94 -14.34
C LYS A 62 10.18 1.79 -13.93
N GLU A 63 10.45 1.65 -12.65
CA GLU A 63 11.81 1.39 -12.13
C GLU A 63 12.37 0.06 -12.68
N ARG A 64 11.60 -1.04 -12.61
CA ARG A 64 12.03 -2.33 -13.20
C ARG A 64 12.22 -2.25 -14.72
N ALA A 65 11.39 -1.49 -15.43
CA ALA A 65 11.56 -1.29 -16.88
C ALA A 65 12.88 -0.57 -17.19
N ALA A 66 13.19 0.49 -16.45
CA ALA A 66 14.43 1.23 -16.59
C ALA A 66 15.66 0.35 -16.26
N ASP A 67 15.58 -0.46 -15.21
CA ASP A 67 16.65 -1.39 -14.83
C ASP A 67 16.92 -2.43 -15.93
N ILE A 68 15.88 -3.00 -16.55
CA ILE A 68 16.00 -3.96 -17.66
C ILE A 68 16.60 -3.27 -18.89
N GLN A 69 16.14 -2.06 -19.21
CA GLN A 69 16.67 -1.27 -20.31
C GLN A 69 18.17 -1.01 -20.15
N GLN A 70 18.62 -0.67 -18.93
CA GLN A 70 20.01 -0.36 -18.65
C GLN A 70 20.91 -1.60 -18.65
N LYS A 71 20.42 -2.75 -18.13
CA LYS A 71 21.23 -3.97 -17.98
C LYS A 71 21.31 -4.80 -19.25
N GLU A 72 20.25 -4.82 -20.05
CA GLU A 72 20.14 -5.71 -21.22
C GLU A 72 20.18 -4.96 -22.56
N HIS A 73 20.44 -3.65 -22.54
CA HIS A 73 20.46 -2.78 -23.74
C HIS A 73 19.18 -2.85 -24.58
N PHE A 74 18.05 -3.23 -23.98
CA PHE A 74 16.77 -3.30 -24.67
C PHE A 74 16.27 -1.92 -25.11
N SER A 75 15.43 -1.90 -26.15
CA SER A 75 14.65 -0.71 -26.43
C SER A 75 13.60 -0.49 -25.33
N GLN A 76 13.15 0.75 -25.15
CA GLN A 76 12.16 1.08 -24.13
C GLN A 76 10.86 0.26 -24.27
N LYS A 77 10.44 -0.03 -25.51
CA LYS A 77 9.23 -0.82 -25.79
C LYS A 77 9.39 -2.28 -25.36
N ASP A 78 10.54 -2.89 -25.68
CA ASP A 78 10.78 -4.30 -25.33
C ASP A 78 10.87 -4.45 -23.81
N ALA A 79 11.49 -3.50 -23.12
CA ALA A 79 11.53 -3.48 -21.65
C ALA A 79 10.12 -3.37 -21.03
N GLU A 80 9.25 -2.50 -21.55
CA GLU A 80 7.88 -2.33 -21.03
C GLU A 80 7.00 -3.59 -21.21
N GLU A 81 7.25 -4.36 -22.28
CA GLU A 81 6.56 -5.61 -22.59
C GLU A 81 7.01 -6.78 -21.70
N ILE A 82 8.32 -6.85 -21.41
CA ILE A 82 8.91 -7.90 -20.55
C ILE A 82 8.53 -7.69 -19.08
N VAL A 83 8.39 -6.44 -18.63
CA VAL A 83 8.10 -6.14 -17.23
C VAL A 83 6.75 -6.70 -16.81
N PRO A 84 6.67 -7.39 -15.64
CA PRO A 84 5.42 -7.95 -15.13
C PRO A 84 4.25 -6.97 -15.10
N ALA A 85 3.03 -7.50 -15.22
CA ALA A 85 1.82 -6.70 -15.11
C ALA A 85 1.74 -5.99 -13.74
N HIS A 86 1.07 -4.83 -13.69
CA HIS A 86 0.88 -4.05 -12.45
C HIS A 86 0.33 -4.89 -11.28
N PHE A 87 -0.52 -5.87 -11.58
CA PHE A 87 -1.07 -6.79 -10.58
C PHE A 87 0.01 -7.52 -9.77
N LYS A 88 1.13 -7.92 -10.39
CA LYS A 88 2.22 -8.61 -9.69
C LYS A 88 2.89 -7.71 -8.64
N PHE A 89 3.09 -6.44 -8.97
CA PHE A 89 3.63 -5.47 -8.02
C PHE A 89 2.64 -5.15 -6.89
N VAL A 90 1.34 -5.05 -7.19
CA VAL A 90 0.30 -4.90 -6.17
C VAL A 90 0.29 -6.11 -5.23
N GLN A 91 0.40 -7.32 -5.78
CA GLN A 91 0.49 -8.55 -5.00
C GLN A 91 1.73 -8.55 -4.07
N GLU A 92 2.91 -8.21 -4.59
CA GLU A 92 4.14 -8.10 -3.77
C GLU A 92 4.00 -7.08 -2.62
N ILE A 93 3.32 -5.95 -2.85
CA ILE A 93 3.07 -4.95 -1.80
C ILE A 93 2.06 -5.49 -0.78
N ALA A 94 0.97 -6.13 -1.23
CA ALA A 94 -0.04 -6.70 -0.35
C ALA A 94 0.53 -7.84 0.51
N ASP A 95 1.34 -8.70 -0.08
CA ASP A 95 2.00 -9.80 0.64
C ASP A 95 2.93 -9.25 1.72
N ARG A 96 3.69 -8.19 1.48
CA ARG A 96 4.50 -7.55 2.55
C ARG A 96 3.66 -6.97 3.69
N PHE A 97 2.46 -6.50 3.38
CA PHE A 97 1.57 -5.92 4.38
C PHE A 97 0.75 -6.97 5.14
N ILE A 98 0.46 -8.13 4.55
CA ILE A 98 -0.43 -9.14 5.15
C ILE A 98 0.36 -10.33 5.72
N THR A 99 1.48 -10.68 5.12
CA THR A 99 2.22 -11.90 5.45
C THR A 99 3.28 -11.61 6.51
N LEU A 100 3.09 -12.21 7.69
CA LEU A 100 4.12 -12.42 8.70
C LEU A 100 5.26 -13.22 8.08
N VAL A 101 6.45 -12.62 7.98
CA VAL A 101 7.71 -13.36 7.84
C VAL A 101 8.51 -13.15 9.10
#